data_AF-A0A956G6G7-F1
#
_entry.id   AF-A0A956G6G7-F1
#
_cell.length_a   1.000
_cell.length_b   1.000
_cell.length_c   1.000
_cell.angle_alpha   90.00
_cell.angle_beta   90.00
_cell.angle_gamma   90.00
#
_symmetry.space_group_name_H-M   'P 1'
#
loop_
_entity.id
_entity.type
_entity.pdbx_description
1 polymer ?
#
loop_
_entity_poly.entity_id
_entity_poly.type
_entity_poly.pdbx_seq_one_letter_code
_entity_poly.pdbx_strand_id
1 'polypeptide(L)' 'MSDAKSRAATRAGWPIRVQRLEERTSDDLSQTTTAEQRVAMMWQLAREAWRLAGKSLPQYARHEAPGRVLRPGE' A
#
# COMPACT_ATOMS: atom_id res chain seq x y z
N MET A 1 17.12 -33.30 -1.29
CA MET A 1 15.83 -32.60 -1.52
C MET A 1 16.11 -31.36 -2.36
N SER A 2 15.34 -31.05 -3.40
CA SER A 2 15.62 -29.84 -4.19
C SER A 2 15.36 -28.58 -3.38
N ASP A 3 16.10 -27.52 -3.67
CA ASP A 3 16.07 -26.23 -2.98
C ASP A 3 14.65 -25.61 -2.97
N ALA A 4 13.89 -25.81 -4.07
CA ALA A 4 12.49 -25.41 -4.15
C ALA A 4 11.57 -26.13 -3.14
N LYS A 5 11.77 -27.44 -2.91
CA LYS A 5 10.99 -28.20 -1.91
C LYS A 5 11.32 -27.75 -0.48
N SER A 6 12.58 -27.39 -0.21
CA SER A 6 13.00 -26.86 1.10
C SER A 6 12.30 -25.53 1.40
N ARG A 7 12.32 -24.59 0.45
CA ARG A 7 11.60 -23.31 0.60
C ARG A 7 10.08 -23.46 0.78
N ALA A 8 9.48 -24.41 0.06
CA ALA A 8 8.04 -24.69 0.19
C ALA A 8 7.70 -25.21 1.60
N ALA A 9 8.49 -26.12 2.14
CA ALA A 9 8.29 -26.65 3.49
C ALA A 9 8.45 -25.56 4.57
N THR A 10 9.42 -24.66 4.45
CA THR A 10 9.60 -23.54 5.39
C THR A 10 8.41 -22.57 5.38
N ARG A 11 7.80 -22.33 4.20
CA ARG A 11 6.66 -21.40 4.06
C ARG A 11 5.32 -22.01 4.49
N ALA A 12 5.23 -23.33 4.64
CA ALA A 12 3.99 -24.00 5.03
C ALA A 12 3.49 -23.60 6.43
N GLY A 13 4.38 -23.12 7.31
CA GLY A 13 4.03 -22.66 8.66
C GLY A 13 3.73 -21.17 8.78
N TRP A 14 3.76 -20.40 7.69
CA TRP A 14 3.52 -18.97 7.77
C TRP A 14 2.03 -18.66 8.00
N PRO A 15 1.69 -17.69 8.85
CA PRO A 15 0.30 -17.30 9.10
C PRO A 15 -0.25 -16.40 7.97
N ILE A 16 -0.03 -16.80 6.72
CA ILE A 16 -0.45 -16.06 5.53
C ILE A 16 -1.35 -16.92 4.64
N ARG A 17 -2.26 -16.28 3.89
CA ARG A 17 -3.04 -16.96 2.84
C ARG A 17 -2.51 -16.56 1.48
N VAL A 18 -2.28 -17.55 0.62
CA VAL A 18 -1.96 -17.32 -0.80
C VAL A 18 -3.27 -17.35 -1.57
N GLN A 19 -3.53 -16.30 -2.35
CA GLN A 19 -4.69 -16.21 -3.23
C GLN A 19 -4.21 -15.89 -4.64
N ARG A 20 -4.93 -16.38 -5.65
CA ARG A 20 -4.71 -15.97 -7.04
C ARG A 20 -5.20 -14.53 -7.21
N LEU A 21 -4.59 -13.78 -8.13
CA LEU A 21 -4.93 -12.36 -8.31
C LEU A 21 -6.40 -12.19 -8.75
N GLU A 22 -6.87 -13.11 -9.58
CA GLU A 22 -8.25 -13.23 -10.06
C GLU A 22 -9.28 -13.60 -8.98
N GLU A 23 -8.84 -14.22 -7.87
CA GLU A 23 -9.69 -14.69 -6.76
C GLU A 23 -9.69 -13.70 -5.59
N ARG A 24 -8.93 -12.62 -5.69
CA ARG A 24 -8.83 -11.63 -4.63
C ARG A 24 -10.18 -10.93 -4.48
N THR A 25 -10.83 -11.11 -3.33
CA THR A 25 -11.94 -10.24 -2.92
C THR A 25 -11.43 -8.81 -2.99
N SER A 26 -12.06 -7.97 -3.81
CA SER A 26 -11.59 -6.61 -4.04
C SER A 26 -11.54 -5.86 -2.71
N ASP A 27 -10.34 -5.38 -2.32
CA ASP A 27 -10.17 -4.43 -1.21
C ASP A 27 -10.61 -3.01 -1.63
N ASP A 28 -11.38 -2.90 -2.71
CA ASP A 28 -11.88 -1.63 -3.20
C ASP A 28 -12.92 -1.07 -2.24
N LEU A 29 -12.45 -0.16 -1.40
CA LEU A 29 -13.26 0.60 -0.47
C LEU A 29 -14.02 1.73 -1.16
N SER A 30 -13.90 1.94 -2.48
CA SER A 30 -14.55 3.07 -3.16
C SER A 30 -16.08 3.04 -3.07
N GLN A 31 -16.66 1.86 -2.87
CA GLN A 31 -18.11 1.69 -2.73
C GLN A 31 -18.63 2.08 -1.34
N THR A 32 -17.76 2.14 -0.32
CA THR A 32 -18.13 2.37 1.08
C THR A 32 -17.46 3.58 1.70
N THR A 33 -16.53 4.24 0.98
CA THR A 33 -15.76 5.39 1.48
C THR A 33 -15.69 6.51 0.45
N THR A 34 -15.60 7.75 0.93
CA THR A 34 -15.24 8.90 0.09
C THR A 34 -13.73 8.95 -0.15
N ALA A 35 -13.29 9.77 -1.11
CA ALA A 35 -11.86 9.98 -1.36
C ALA A 35 -11.14 10.55 -0.12
N GLU A 36 -11.77 11.50 0.56
CA GLU A 36 -11.26 12.13 1.78
C GLU A 36 -11.06 11.11 2.90
N GLN A 37 -12.02 10.20 3.08
CA GLN A 37 -11.92 9.14 4.08
C GLN A 37 -10.73 8.22 3.81
N ARG A 38 -10.52 7.80 2.55
CA ARG A 38 -9.36 6.97 2.18
C ARG A 38 -8.03 7.69 2.39
N VAL A 39 -7.97 8.98 2.04
CA VAL A 39 -6.78 9.81 2.28
C VAL A 39 -6.51 9.93 3.78
N ALA A 40 -7.53 10.16 4.60
CA ALA A 40 -7.40 10.25 6.05
C ALA A 40 -6.91 8.94 6.69
N MET A 41 -7.42 7.78 6.24
CA MET A 41 -6.95 6.46 6.67
C MET A 41 -5.45 6.27 6.36
N MET A 42 -5.05 6.56 5.13
CA MET A 42 -3.65 6.43 4.69
C MET A 42 -2.72 7.45 5.37
N TRP A 43 -3.23 8.62 5.75
CA TRP A 43 -2.41 9.68 6.33
C TRP A 43 -1.71 9.26 7.63
N GLN A 44 -2.41 8.55 8.53
CA GLN A 44 -1.80 8.07 9.77
C GLN A 44 -0.67 7.07 9.49
N LEU A 45 -0.88 6.16 8.54
CA LEU A 45 0.12 5.18 8.12
C LEU A 45 1.35 5.86 7.50
N ALA A 46 1.14 6.88 6.67
CA ALA A 46 2.23 7.63 6.08
C ALA A 46 3.09 8.31 7.17
N ARG A 47 2.46 9.02 8.12
CA ARG A 47 3.18 9.68 9.23
C ARG A 47 4.04 8.69 10.01
N GLU A 48 3.48 7.52 10.32
CA GLU A 48 4.17 6.47 11.06
C GLU A 48 5.35 5.89 10.26
N ALA A 49 5.17 5.64 8.96
CA ALA A 49 6.23 5.13 8.11
C ALA A 49 7.43 6.09 8.02
N TRP A 50 7.19 7.40 7.87
CA TRP A 50 8.26 8.40 7.88
C TRP A 50 8.99 8.45 9.23
N ARG A 51 8.24 8.40 10.33
CA ARG A 51 8.79 8.34 11.70
C ARG A 51 9.69 7.11 11.87
N LEU A 52 9.21 5.93 11.49
CA LEU A 52 9.97 4.67 11.58
C LEU A 52 11.22 4.67 10.69
N ALA A 53 11.15 5.33 9.53
CA ALA A 53 12.29 5.51 8.65
C ALA A 53 13.32 6.55 9.17
N GLY A 54 13.05 7.22 10.29
CA GLY A 54 13.89 8.29 10.82
C GLY A 54 13.93 9.53 9.93
N LYS A 55 12.92 9.72 9.08
CA LYS A 55 12.84 10.84 8.12
C LYS A 55 11.75 11.83 8.53
N SER A 56 11.99 13.11 8.31
CA SER A 56 10.96 14.15 8.45
C SER A 56 9.98 14.12 7.29
N LEU A 57 8.70 14.44 7.54
CA LEU A 57 7.74 14.65 6.46
C LEU A 57 8.24 15.75 5.50
N PRO A 58 8.04 15.59 4.18
CA PRO A 58 8.44 16.60 3.21
C PRO A 58 7.73 17.94 3.45
N GLN A 59 8.47 19.04 3.27
CA GLN A 59 7.98 20.41 3.45
C GLN A 59 7.92 21.21 2.14
N TYR A 60 8.05 20.54 0.99
CA TYR A 60 7.98 21.20 -0.31
C TYR A 60 6.61 21.82 -0.57
N ALA A 61 6.57 22.87 -1.39
CA ALA A 61 5.32 23.43 -1.86
C ALA A 61 4.61 22.45 -2.81
N ARG A 62 3.28 22.54 -2.92
CA ARG A 62 2.50 21.58 -3.72
C ARG A 62 2.94 21.49 -5.19
N HIS A 63 3.43 22.59 -5.77
CA HIS A 63 3.90 22.63 -7.16
C HIS A 63 5.28 21.96 -7.37
N GLU A 64 6.03 21.74 -6.29
CA GLU A 64 7.33 21.06 -6.30
C GLU A 64 7.18 19.56 -5.97
N ALA A 65 5.97 19.12 -5.61
CA ALA A 65 5.71 17.75 -5.25
C ALA A 65 6.07 16.81 -6.43
N PRO A 66 6.72 15.66 -6.17
CA PRO A 66 7.01 14.68 -7.20
C PRO A 66 5.70 14.02 -7.66
N GLY A 67 5.10 14.59 -8.70
CA GLY A 67 3.84 14.15 -9.27
C GLY A 67 3.14 15.27 -10.05
N ARG A 68 2.26 14.91 -10.97
CA ARG A 68 1.44 15.85 -11.74
C ARG A 68 -0.04 15.55 -11.46
N VAL A 69 -0.85 16.59 -11.29
CA VAL A 69 -2.30 16.43 -11.13
C VAL A 69 -2.95 16.27 -12.50
N LEU A 70 -3.52 15.09 -12.71
CA LEU A 70 -4.48 14.70 -13.76
C LEU A 70 -5.83 15.41 -13.63
N ARG A 71 -6.20 16.41 -14.44
CA ARG A 71 -7.59 16.90 -14.45
C ARG A 71 -8.33 16.36 -15.67
N PRO A 72 -9.57 15.86 -15.52
CA PRO A 72 -10.38 15.48 -16.67
C PRO A 72 -10.58 16.69 -17.61
N GLY A 73 -10.17 16.56 -18.87
CA GLY A 73 -10.29 17.62 -19.89
C GLY A 73 -9.02 18.43 -20.15
N GLU A 74 -7.91 18.16 -19.44
CA GLU A 74 -6.55 18.63 -19.77
C GLU A 74 -5.73 17.56 -20.50
#